data_AF-A0A848ZXD2-F1
#
_entry.id   AF-A0A848ZXD2-F1
#
_cell.length_a   1.000
_cell.length_b   1.000
_cell.length_c   1.000
_cell.angle_alpha   90.00
_cell.angle_beta   90.00
_cell.angle_gamma   90.00
#
_symmetry.space_group_name_H-M   'P 1'
#
loop_
_entity.id
_entity.type
_entity.pdbx_description
1 polymer ?
#
loop_
_entity_poly.entity_id
_entity_poly.type
_entity_poly.pdbx_seq_one_letter_code
_entity_poly.pdbx_strand_id
1 'polypeptide(L)'
;PELKTLPQRFGHQKTKLLGVVGIVIFFLITFLKDWLTPLELISKALISLLLGVLILNTQRKQPKYFSSFWVEATPIFWWVVILVLDGL
;
A
#
# COMPACT_ATOMS: atom_id res chain seq x y z
N PRO A 1 14.04 6.11 25.64
CA PRO A 1 14.17 6.54 24.23
C PRO A 1 12.82 6.47 23.51
N GLU A 2 12.23 7.63 23.19
CA GLU A 2 11.00 7.64 22.40
C GLU A 2 11.31 7.24 20.94
N LEU A 3 10.55 6.29 20.40
CA LEU A 3 10.58 5.95 18.98
C LEU A 3 10.25 7.23 18.20
N LYS A 4 11.05 7.55 17.17
CA LYS A 4 10.85 8.75 16.32
C LYS A 4 10.26 8.38 14.96
N THR A 5 9.00 7.99 14.94
CA THR A 5 8.26 7.59 13.74
C THR A 5 7.95 8.76 12.80
N LEU A 6 7.61 8.47 11.54
CA LEU A 6 7.26 9.49 10.55
C LEU A 6 6.08 10.39 11.03
N PRO A 7 4.97 9.85 11.59
CA PRO A 7 3.90 10.68 12.13
C PRO A 7 4.33 11.57 13.29
N GLN A 8 5.29 11.14 14.12
CA GLN A 8 5.81 11.95 15.24
C GLN A 8 6.71 13.08 14.75
N ARG A 9 7.48 12.89 13.66
CA ARG A 9 8.38 13.91 13.11
C ARG A 9 7.68 14.91 12.19
N PHE A 10 6.82 14.41 11.30
CA PHE A 10 6.22 15.22 10.23
C PHE A 10 4.73 15.51 10.46
N GLY A 11 4.11 14.83 11.42
CA GLY A 11 2.68 14.91 11.67
C GLY A 11 1.87 13.86 10.89
N HIS A 12 0.69 13.55 11.42
CA HIS A 12 -0.23 12.54 10.90
C HIS A 12 -0.60 12.77 9.43
N GLN A 13 -1.05 13.99 9.09
CA GLN A 13 -1.54 14.31 7.74
C GLN A 13 -0.41 14.30 6.70
N LYS A 14 0.77 14.84 7.05
CA LYS A 14 1.92 14.83 6.13
C LYS A 14 2.40 13.40 5.89
N THR A 15 2.37 12.54 6.90
CA THR A 15 2.76 11.13 6.74
C THR A 15 1.80 10.36 5.83
N LYS A 16 0.48 10.63 5.92
CA LYS A 16 -0.48 10.08 4.95
C LYS A 16 -0.18 10.53 3.53
N LEU A 17 0.09 11.82 3.33
CA LEU A 17 0.45 12.35 2.01
C LEU A 17 1.71 11.69 1.47
N LEU A 18 2.76 11.54 2.30
CA LEU A 18 3.98 10.83 1.92
C LEU A 18 3.69 9.38 1.49
N GLY A 19 2.80 8.69 2.19
CA GLY A 19 2.37 7.34 1.82
C GLY A 19 1.64 7.29 0.48
N VAL A 20 0.70 8.21 0.23
CA VAL A 20 -0.02 8.31 -1.06
C VAL A 20 0.95 8.65 -2.20
N VAL A 21 1.87 9.59 -2.00
CA VAL A 21 2.92 9.90 -2.98
C VAL A 21 3.80 8.67 -3.25
N GLY A 22 4.17 7.93 -2.21
CA GLY A 22 4.92 6.68 -2.33
C GLY A 22 4.19 5.63 -3.16
N ILE A 23 2.87 5.48 -3.00
CA ILE A 23 2.04 4.57 -3.80
C ILE A 23 2.05 4.99 -5.28
N VAL A 24 1.90 6.28 -5.57
CA VAL A 24 1.94 6.78 -6.95
C VAL A 24 3.30 6.50 -7.58
N ILE A 25 4.39 6.79 -6.87
CA ILE A 25 5.75 6.48 -7.35
C ILE A 25 5.93 4.98 -7.57
N PHE A 26 5.50 4.13 -6.62
CA PHE A 26 5.56 2.68 -6.74
C PHE A 26 4.85 2.17 -7.99
N PHE A 27 3.64 2.67 -8.27
CA PHE A 27 2.91 2.29 -9.48
C PHE A 27 3.62 2.79 -10.75
N LEU A 28 4.05 4.05 -10.77
CA LEU A 28 4.74 4.66 -11.92
C LEU A 28 6.06 3.96 -12.26
N ILE A 29 6.81 3.49 -11.25
CA ILE A 29 8.05 2.72 -11.44
C ILE A 29 7.81 1.46 -12.29
N THR A 30 6.60 0.90 -12.29
CA THR A 30 6.27 -0.28 -13.09
C THR A 30 6.42 -0.03 -14.59
N PHE A 31 6.20 1.20 -15.05
CA PHE A 31 6.31 1.58 -16.46
C PHE A 31 7.76 1.75 -16.94
N LEU A 32 8.74 1.69 -16.04
CA LEU A 32 10.17 1.74 -16.39
C LEU A 32 10.72 0.37 -16.81
N LYS A 33 9.92 -0.70 -16.75
CA LYS A 33 10.34 -2.04 -17.17
C LYS A 33 10.26 -2.20 -18.68
N ASP A 34 11.27 -2.84 -19.28
CA ASP A 34 11.28 -3.15 -20.72
C ASP A 34 10.14 -4.10 -21.14
N TRP A 35 9.78 -5.03 -20.23
CA TRP A 35 8.72 -6.00 -20.44
C TRP A 35 7.66 -5.83 -19.37
N LEU A 36 6.48 -5.37 -19.79
CA LEU A 36 5.29 -5.25 -18.96
C LEU A 36 4.28 -6.32 -19.32
N THR A 37 3.84 -7.08 -18.33
CA THR A 37 2.75 -8.04 -18.50
C THR A 37 1.43 -7.43 -17.98
N PRO A 38 0.28 -7.79 -18.58
CA PRO A 38 -1.02 -7.38 -18.06
C PRO A 38 -1.24 -7.81 -16.60
N LEU A 39 -0.76 -9.01 -16.23
CA LEU A 39 -0.80 -9.52 -14.85
C LEU A 39 -0.10 -8.57 -13.87
N GLU A 40 1.10 -8.13 -14.18
CA GLU A 40 1.86 -7.22 -13.33
C GLU A 40 1.18 -5.85 -13.23
N LEU A 41 0.72 -5.30 -14.36
CA LEU A 41 0.07 -4.00 -14.38
C LEU A 41 -1.23 -3.99 -13.56
N ILE A 42 -2.10 -4.97 -13.78
CA ILE A 42 -3.40 -5.07 -13.11
C ILE A 42 -3.21 -5.37 -11.62
N SER A 43 -2.35 -6.34 -11.27
CA SER A 43 -2.10 -6.69 -9.86
C SER A 43 -1.52 -5.51 -9.08
N LYS A 44 -0.57 -4.75 -9.67
CA LYS A 44 0.00 -3.56 -9.04
C LYS A 44 -0.97 -2.39 -8.97
N ALA A 45 -1.89 -2.25 -9.92
CA ALA A 45 -2.95 -1.24 -9.85
C ALA A 45 -3.89 -1.54 -8.69
N LEU A 46 -4.34 -2.80 -8.56
CA LEU A 46 -5.23 -3.24 -7.48
C LEU A 46 -4.59 -3.08 -6.10
N ILE A 47 -3.34 -3.49 -5.93
CA ILE A 47 -2.66 -3.34 -4.64
C ILE A 47 -2.40 -1.87 -4.28
N SER A 48 -2.13 -1.02 -5.28
CA SER A 48 -1.96 0.43 -5.07
C SER A 48 -3.27 1.08 -4.61
N LEU A 49 -4.40 0.68 -5.18
CA LEU A 49 -5.73 1.11 -4.73
C LEU A 49 -6.02 0.64 -3.30
N LEU A 50 -5.76 -0.64 -2.98
CA LEU A 50 -5.94 -1.17 -1.63
C LEU A 50 -5.11 -0.41 -0.60
N LEU A 51 -3.81 -0.21 -0.89
CA LEU A 51 -2.91 0.57 -0.04
C LEU A 51 -3.42 2.01 0.14
N GLY A 52 -3.91 2.65 -0.92
CA GLY A 52 -4.50 3.98 -0.86
C GLY A 52 -5.67 4.04 0.12
N VAL A 53 -6.60 3.09 0.02
CA VAL A 53 -7.75 2.97 0.93
C VAL A 53 -7.30 2.77 2.37
N LEU A 54 -6.32 1.88 2.63
CA LEU A 54 -5.79 1.63 3.97
C LEU A 54 -5.15 2.89 4.59
N ILE A 55 -4.36 3.64 3.82
CA ILE A 55 -3.73 4.88 4.29
C ILE A 55 -4.78 5.96 4.57
N LEU A 56 -5.76 6.13 3.67
CA LEU A 56 -6.81 7.13 3.85
C LEU A 56 -7.66 6.82 5.09
N ASN A 57 -7.99 5.54 5.32
CA ASN A 57 -8.75 5.07 6.48
C ASN A 57 -7.97 5.05 7.80
N THR A 58 -6.64 5.21 7.78
CA THR A 58 -5.82 5.22 8.99
C THR A 58 -6.18 6.42 9.88
N GLN A 59 -6.52 6.19 11.15
CA GLN A 59 -6.88 7.26 12.10
C GLN A 59 -5.87 7.32 13.26
N ARG A 60 -5.75 8.49 13.90
CA ARG A 60 -4.89 8.65 15.10
C ARG A 60 -5.28 7.70 16.23
N LYS A 61 -6.59 7.43 16.38
CA LYS A 61 -7.15 6.40 17.25
C LYS A 61 -7.79 5.35 16.35
N GLN A 62 -7.01 4.35 15.98
CA GLN A 62 -7.48 3.24 15.16
C GLN A 62 -7.91 2.04 16.04
N PRO A 63 -8.81 1.17 15.55
CA PRO A 63 -9.12 -0.09 16.20
C PRO A 63 -7.85 -0.93 16.41
N LYS A 64 -7.81 -1.70 17.51
CA LYS A 64 -6.64 -2.50 17.92
C LYS A 64 -6.08 -3.38 16.79
N TYR A 65 -6.96 -3.93 15.95
CA TYR A 65 -6.58 -4.87 14.89
C TYR A 65 -6.46 -4.24 13.50
N PHE A 66 -6.63 -2.92 13.35
CA PHE A 66 -6.57 -2.30 12.02
C PHE A 66 -5.19 -2.50 11.36
N SER A 67 -4.12 -2.12 12.04
CA SER A 67 -2.76 -2.32 11.51
C SER A 67 -2.38 -3.80 11.47
N SER A 68 -2.56 -4.51 12.59
CA SER A 68 -2.09 -5.90 12.73
C SER A 68 -2.83 -6.91 11.85
N PHE A 69 -4.03 -6.58 11.38
CA PHE A 69 -4.76 -7.44 10.45
C PHE A 69 -4.79 -6.84 9.05
N TRP A 70 -5.42 -5.68 8.85
CA TRP A 70 -5.65 -5.17 7.49
C TRP A 70 -4.38 -4.71 6.79
N VAL A 71 -3.50 -4.00 7.50
CA VAL A 71 -2.25 -3.51 6.91
C VAL A 71 -1.25 -4.65 6.74
N GLU A 72 -1.07 -5.49 7.75
CA GLU A 72 -0.16 -6.64 7.69
C GLU A 72 -0.61 -7.75 6.71
N ALA A 73 -1.91 -7.86 6.42
CA ALA A 73 -2.43 -8.82 5.43
C ALA A 73 -2.21 -8.37 3.97
N THR A 74 -1.77 -7.13 3.72
CA THR A 74 -1.57 -6.59 2.36
C THR A 74 -0.75 -7.52 1.44
N PRO A 75 0.37 -8.15 1.89
CA PRO A 75 1.13 -9.08 1.04
C PRO A 75 0.32 -10.33 0.66
N ILE A 76 -0.51 -10.83 1.58
CA ILE A 76 -1.38 -11.99 1.33
C ILE A 76 -2.46 -11.60 0.30
N PHE A 77 -3.08 -10.43 0.46
CA PHE A 77 -4.04 -9.93 -0.51
C PHE A 77 -3.43 -9.76 -1.90
N TRP A 78 -2.20 -9.25 -2.00
CA TRP A 78 -1.53 -9.12 -3.29
C TRP A 78 -1.24 -10.48 -3.92
N TRP A 79 -0.76 -11.44 -3.12
CA TRP A 79 -0.53 -12.80 -3.59
C TRP A 79 -1.81 -13.43 -4.13
N VAL A 80 -2.92 -13.34 -3.39
CA VAL A 80 -4.24 -13.83 -3.86
C VAL A 80 -4.67 -13.17 -5.17
N VAL A 81 -4.48 -11.85 -5.31
CA VAL A 81 -4.77 -11.14 -6.57
C VAL A 81 -3.94 -11.69 -7.72
N ILE A 82 -2.66 -11.97 -7.51
CA ILE A 82 -1.80 -12.57 -8.55
C ILE A 82 -2.30 -13.96 -8.93
N LEU A 83 -2.62 -14.83 -7.97
CA LEU A 83 -3.11 -16.19 -8.27
C LEU A 83 -4.38 -16.15 -9.13
N VAL A 84 -5.38 -15.35 -8.71
CA VAL A 84 -6.66 -15.22 -9.44
C VAL A 84 -6.48 -14.67 -10.85
N LEU A 85 -5.51 -13.77 -11.06
CA LEU A 85 -5.24 -13.18 -12.37
C LEU A 85 -4.37 -14.09 -13.26
N ASP A 86 -3.48 -14.89 -12.67
CA ASP A 86 -2.57 -15.80 -13.38
C ASP A 86 -3.27 -17.10 -13.82
N GLY A 87 -4.49 -17.34 -13.35
CA GLY A 87 -5.32 -18.47 -13.78
C GLY A 87 -5.16 -19.71 -12.92
N LEU A 88 -4.76 -19.54 -11.66
CA LEU A 88 -5.31 -20.38 -10.60
C LEU A 88 -6.81 -20.08 -10.44
#